data_AF-A0A7X3REU6-F1
#
_entry.id   AF-A0A7X3REU6-F1
#
_cell.length_a   1.000
_cell.length_b   1.000
_cell.length_c   1.000
_cell.angle_alpha   90.00
_cell.angle_beta   90.00
_cell.angle_gamma   90.00
#
_symmetry.space_group_name_H-M   'P 1'
#
loop_
_entity.id
_entity.type
_entity.pdbx_description
1 polymer ?
#
loop_
_entity_poly.entity_id
_entity_poly.type
_entity_poly.pdbx_seq_one_letter_code
_entity_poly.pdbx_strand_id
1 'polypeptide(L)'
;MATLREIRRRIASIKNIEQVTDAMRVVAAARLRRAQEYIMATRPYADKLNSVLGHLISQMDVENEALTHPLLETREVKHACIVSVSADRGLCGSFNSNVTRTTTQRIEYYEENGADVTLICIGRRGHEHFARRGYDITDSYVNIFRQLEFQTAVDVVHEFEHLYTDKKIDKVEVVYNNFKSAILQTVLVEQLLPLEPEIPEGDELFLDYIYEPGQVELFEMLL
;
A
#
# COMPACT_ATOMS: atom_id res chain seq x y z
N MET A 1 -53.70 -5.56 2.08
CA MET A 1 -52.97 -6.84 2.05
C MET A 1 -52.12 -6.86 0.80
N ALA A 2 -50.84 -7.25 0.90
CA ALA A 2 -49.97 -7.37 -0.28
C ALA A 2 -50.63 -8.29 -1.30
N THR A 3 -50.82 -7.80 -2.52
CA THR A 3 -51.50 -8.58 -3.55
C THR A 3 -50.62 -9.75 -3.99
N LEU A 4 -51.23 -10.87 -4.39
CA LEU A 4 -50.50 -12.06 -4.88
C LEU A 4 -49.54 -11.71 -6.06
N ARG A 5 -49.87 -10.64 -6.80
CA ARG A 5 -49.03 -10.03 -7.83
C ARG A 5 -47.75 -9.38 -7.28
N GLU A 6 -47.84 -8.64 -6.18
CA GLU A 6 -46.67 -8.03 -5.51
C GLU A 6 -45.71 -9.10 -4.99
N ILE A 7 -46.23 -10.18 -4.40
CA ILE A 7 -45.40 -11.29 -3.91
C ILE A 7 -44.63 -11.93 -5.07
N ARG A 8 -45.30 -12.25 -6.20
CA ARG A 8 -44.62 -12.79 -7.40
C ARG A 8 -43.55 -11.83 -7.94
N ARG A 9 -43.84 -10.52 -7.97
CA ARG A 9 -42.87 -9.51 -8.41
C ARG A 9 -41.64 -9.47 -7.50
N ARG A 10 -41.83 -9.57 -6.19
CA ARG A 10 -40.72 -9.59 -5.22
C ARG A 10 -39.87 -10.87 -5.36
N ILE A 11 -40.50 -12.03 -5.57
CA ILE A 11 -39.80 -13.29 -5.84
C ILE A 11 -38.93 -13.17 -7.09
N ALA A 12 -39.48 -12.64 -8.20
CA ALA A 12 -38.72 -12.43 -9.43
C ALA A 12 -37.53 -11.47 -9.22
N SER A 13 -37.75 -10.38 -8.47
CA SER A 13 -36.68 -9.43 -8.13
C SER A 13 -35.56 -10.06 -7.32
N ILE A 14 -35.89 -10.90 -6.32
CA ILE A 14 -34.89 -11.57 -5.48
C ILE A 14 -34.10 -12.59 -6.30
N LYS A 15 -34.77 -13.39 -7.15
CA LYS A 15 -34.10 -14.34 -8.06
C LYS A 15 -33.13 -13.64 -9.01
N ASN A 16 -33.51 -12.46 -9.53
CA ASN A 16 -32.61 -11.68 -10.38
C ASN A 16 -31.40 -11.17 -9.60
N ILE A 17 -31.58 -10.68 -8.36
CA ILE A 17 -30.48 -10.23 -7.51
C ILE A 17 -29.54 -11.40 -7.20
N GLU A 18 -30.07 -12.58 -6.85
CA GLU A 18 -29.33 -13.81 -6.60
C GLU A 18 -28.42 -14.15 -7.79
N GLN A 19 -28.99 -14.25 -9.00
CA GLN A 19 -28.23 -14.53 -10.23
C GLN A 19 -27.12 -13.52 -10.50
N VAL A 20 -27.40 -12.23 -10.32
CA VAL A 20 -26.39 -11.17 -10.51
C VAL A 20 -25.28 -11.31 -9.47
N THR A 21 -25.61 -11.50 -8.20
CA THR A 21 -24.60 -11.66 -7.13
C THR A 21 -23.77 -12.93 -7.29
N ASP A 22 -24.36 -14.02 -7.79
CA ASP A 22 -23.62 -15.25 -8.10
C ASP A 22 -22.63 -15.05 -9.24
N ALA A 23 -23.05 -14.39 -10.31
CA ALA A 23 -22.14 -14.03 -11.41
C ALA A 23 -20.99 -13.14 -10.90
N MET A 24 -21.29 -12.15 -10.05
CA MET A 24 -20.27 -11.28 -9.45
C MET A 24 -19.29 -12.08 -8.58
N ARG A 25 -19.77 -13.05 -7.79
CA ARG A 25 -18.93 -13.94 -6.97
C ARG A 25 -17.95 -14.72 -7.83
N VAL A 26 -18.41 -15.31 -8.93
CA VAL A 26 -17.55 -16.07 -9.85
C VAL A 26 -16.49 -15.17 -10.50
N VAL A 27 -16.88 -13.98 -10.96
CA VAL A 27 -15.94 -13.00 -11.54
C VAL A 27 -14.92 -12.53 -10.49
N ALA A 28 -15.34 -12.27 -9.26
CA ALA A 28 -14.47 -11.87 -8.17
C ALA A 28 -13.47 -12.98 -7.81
N ALA A 29 -13.91 -14.23 -7.75
CA ALA A 29 -13.03 -15.38 -7.51
C ALA A 29 -11.95 -15.52 -8.59
N ALA A 30 -12.32 -15.35 -9.87
CA ALA A 30 -11.36 -15.38 -10.97
C ALA A 30 -10.34 -14.22 -10.87
N ARG A 31 -10.76 -13.02 -10.46
CA ARG A 31 -9.86 -11.89 -10.25
C ARG A 31 -8.92 -12.10 -9.06
N LEU A 32 -9.43 -12.62 -7.94
CA LEU A 32 -8.63 -12.95 -6.77
C LEU A 32 -7.53 -13.94 -7.13
N ARG A 33 -7.88 -15.01 -7.85
CA ARG A 33 -6.91 -16.00 -8.31
C ARG A 33 -5.80 -15.38 -9.15
N ARG A 34 -6.14 -14.54 -10.13
CA ARG A 34 -5.14 -13.83 -10.94
C ARG A 34 -4.24 -12.94 -10.08
N ALA A 35 -4.82 -12.17 -9.15
CA ALA A 35 -4.05 -11.32 -8.24
C ALA A 35 -3.08 -12.14 -7.37
N GLN A 36 -3.49 -13.31 -6.89
CA GLN A 36 -2.61 -14.24 -6.17
C GLN A 36 -1.47 -14.76 -7.06
N GLU A 37 -1.76 -15.16 -8.29
CA GLU A 37 -0.75 -15.60 -9.27
C GLU A 37 0.27 -14.49 -9.54
N TYR A 38 -0.17 -13.24 -9.70
CA TYR A 38 0.75 -12.08 -9.84
C TYR A 38 1.62 -11.88 -8.61
N ILE A 39 1.05 -11.87 -7.40
CA ILE A 39 1.81 -11.67 -6.15
C ILE A 39 2.84 -12.80 -5.95
N MET A 40 2.46 -14.05 -6.22
CA MET A 40 3.38 -15.20 -6.13
C MET A 40 4.54 -15.08 -7.12
N ALA A 41 4.31 -14.55 -8.32
CA ALA A 41 5.35 -14.31 -9.30
C ALA A 41 6.29 -13.15 -8.93
N THR A 42 5.77 -12.12 -8.24
CA THR A 42 6.55 -10.93 -7.86
C THR A 42 7.33 -11.11 -6.55
N ARG A 43 6.85 -11.91 -5.60
CA ARG A 43 7.51 -12.11 -4.29
C ARG A 43 9.01 -12.44 -4.38
N PRO A 44 9.47 -13.39 -5.21
CA PRO A 44 10.89 -13.72 -5.30
C PRO A 44 11.77 -12.53 -5.70
N TYR A 45 11.25 -11.61 -6.51
CA TYR A 45 11.96 -10.38 -6.86
C TYR A 45 12.12 -9.47 -5.65
N ALA A 46 11.03 -9.22 -4.91
CA ALA A 46 11.07 -8.39 -3.71
C ALA A 46 11.97 -8.99 -2.61
N ASP A 47 11.86 -10.30 -2.36
CA ASP A 47 12.67 -11.00 -1.38
C ASP A 47 14.16 -10.93 -1.74
N LYS A 48 14.50 -11.12 -3.02
CA LYS A 48 15.90 -11.04 -3.48
C LYS A 48 16.43 -9.60 -3.43
N LEU A 49 15.62 -8.61 -3.77
CA LEU A 49 15.97 -7.20 -3.69
C LEU A 49 16.27 -6.80 -2.24
N ASN A 50 15.40 -7.17 -1.30
CA ASN A 50 15.62 -6.94 0.14
C ASN A 50 16.89 -7.62 0.64
N SER A 51 17.15 -8.87 0.25
CA SER A 51 18.40 -9.58 0.57
C SER A 51 19.63 -8.84 0.03
N VAL A 52 19.61 -8.40 -1.23
CA VAL A 52 20.75 -7.66 -1.82
C VAL A 52 20.96 -6.30 -1.14
N LEU A 53 19.88 -5.56 -0.86
CA LEU A 53 19.95 -4.30 -0.11
C LEU A 53 20.55 -4.52 1.29
N GLY A 54 20.06 -5.53 2.02
CA GLY A 54 20.56 -5.86 3.35
C GLY A 54 22.05 -6.24 3.36
N HIS A 55 22.53 -6.94 2.31
CA HIS A 55 23.95 -7.26 2.14
C HIS A 55 24.80 -6.03 1.83
N LEU A 56 24.30 -5.13 0.97
CA LEU A 56 24.99 -3.88 0.66
C LEU A 56 25.16 -3.04 1.93
N ILE A 57 24.09 -2.88 2.71
CA ILE A 57 24.10 -2.08 3.93
C ILE A 57 25.01 -2.69 5.00
N SER A 58 25.06 -4.03 5.13
CA SER A 58 25.91 -4.68 6.14
C SER A 58 27.40 -4.63 5.82
N GLN A 59 27.77 -4.55 4.53
CA GLN A 59 29.16 -4.43 4.08
C GLN A 59 29.64 -2.99 3.96
N MET A 60 28.73 -2.03 3.90
CA MET A 60 29.05 -0.61 3.98
C MET A 60 29.41 -0.24 5.42
N ASP A 61 30.67 0.15 5.64
CA ASP A 61 31.13 0.59 6.96
C ASP A 61 30.27 1.75 7.49
N VAL A 62 29.83 1.62 8.74
CA VAL A 62 29.02 2.59 9.51
C VAL A 62 29.68 3.99 9.58
N GLU A 63 30.96 4.10 9.24
CA GLU A 63 31.73 5.35 9.24
C GLU A 63 31.73 6.11 7.90
N ASN A 64 31.31 5.50 6.78
CA ASN A 64 31.37 6.13 5.44
C ASN A 64 29.99 6.20 4.76
N GLU A 65 29.41 7.41 4.78
CA GLU A 65 28.49 7.99 3.77
C GLU A 65 27.14 7.29 3.47
N ALA A 66 26.99 5.96 3.56
CA ALA A 66 25.76 5.22 3.25
C ALA A 66 24.60 5.48 4.22
N LEU A 67 24.91 5.84 5.48
CA LEU A 67 23.92 6.29 6.48
C LEU A 67 23.39 7.71 6.23
N THR A 68 23.85 8.39 5.18
CA THR A 68 23.45 9.77 4.83
C THR A 68 22.40 9.82 3.73
N HIS A 69 21.90 8.68 3.25
CA HIS A 69 20.88 8.70 2.21
C HIS A 69 19.59 9.35 2.75
N PRO A 70 19.00 10.34 2.04
CA PRO A 70 17.81 11.04 2.52
C PRO A 70 16.69 10.09 2.95
N LEU A 71 16.45 9.00 2.20
CA LEU A 71 15.37 8.04 2.49
C LEU A 71 15.59 7.18 3.74
N LEU A 72 16.80 7.15 4.32
CA LEU A 72 17.12 6.44 5.57
C LEU A 72 17.13 7.37 6.79
N GLU A 73 17.16 8.69 6.57
CA GLU A 73 17.31 9.69 7.61
C GLU A 73 16.06 9.73 8.52
N THR A 74 16.19 9.27 9.75
CA THR A 74 15.11 9.39 10.74
C THR A 74 15.12 10.78 11.38
N ARG A 75 13.95 11.42 11.43
CA ARG A 75 13.76 12.77 11.98
C ARG A 75 12.47 12.89 12.79
N GLU A 76 12.36 13.99 13.53
CA GLU A 76 11.13 14.34 14.24
C GLU A 76 9.98 14.53 13.24
N VAL A 77 8.84 13.88 13.50
CA VAL A 77 7.70 13.90 12.59
C VAL A 77 6.86 15.14 12.81
N LYS A 78 6.92 16.10 11.89
CA LYS A 78 6.07 17.30 11.87
C LYS A 78 5.01 17.22 10.77
N HIS A 79 5.35 16.56 9.66
CA HIS A 79 4.44 16.32 8.55
C HIS A 79 4.45 14.82 8.20
N ALA A 80 3.32 14.14 8.34
CA ALA A 80 3.17 12.73 8.00
C ALA A 80 2.37 12.57 6.71
N CYS A 81 2.81 11.69 5.81
CA CYS A 81 2.04 11.30 4.64
C CYS A 81 1.49 9.88 4.81
N ILE A 82 0.18 9.71 4.64
CA ILE A 82 -0.46 8.39 4.71
C ILE A 82 -0.98 8.00 3.32
N VAL A 83 -0.42 6.91 2.79
CA VAL A 83 -0.88 6.25 1.57
C VAL A 83 -2.02 5.31 1.93
N SER A 84 -3.27 5.68 1.60
CA SER A 84 -4.45 4.86 1.90
C SER A 84 -4.85 4.02 0.69
N VAL A 85 -4.80 2.69 0.82
CA VAL A 85 -5.08 1.74 -0.28
C VAL A 85 -6.47 1.13 -0.12
N SER A 86 -7.41 1.66 -0.89
CA SER A 86 -8.81 1.27 -0.93
C SER A 86 -9.18 0.64 -2.28
N ALA A 87 -10.40 0.12 -2.43
CA ALA A 87 -10.89 -0.38 -3.70
C ALA A 87 -11.54 0.73 -4.54
N ASP A 88 -11.58 0.56 -5.86
CA ASP A 88 -12.37 1.44 -6.74
C ASP A 88 -13.88 1.17 -6.68
N ARG A 89 -14.26 -0.05 -6.29
CA ARG A 89 -15.64 -0.55 -6.33
C ARG A 89 -16.17 -0.77 -4.92
N GLY A 90 -17.50 -0.75 -4.80
CA GLY A 90 -18.21 -1.16 -3.57
C GLY A 90 -18.56 -2.65 -3.59
N LEU A 91 -19.54 -3.05 -2.78
CA LEU A 91 -20.00 -4.45 -2.62
C LEU A 91 -18.88 -5.39 -2.17
N CYS A 92 -18.01 -4.89 -1.29
CA CYS A 92 -16.81 -5.57 -0.80
C CYS A 92 -16.82 -5.73 0.73
N GLY A 93 -18.02 -5.82 1.33
CA GLY A 93 -18.17 -5.88 2.78
C GLY A 93 -17.47 -4.72 3.49
N SER A 94 -16.69 -5.05 4.52
CA SER A 94 -15.95 -4.10 5.36
C SER A 94 -14.59 -3.66 4.81
N PHE A 95 -14.18 -4.13 3.63
CA PHE A 95 -12.85 -3.88 3.05
C PHE A 95 -12.47 -2.38 3.05
N ASN A 96 -13.33 -1.53 2.46
CA ASN A 96 -13.06 -0.09 2.36
C ASN A 96 -13.24 0.61 3.71
N SER A 97 -14.28 0.25 4.48
CA SER A 97 -14.58 0.91 5.75
C SER A 97 -13.48 0.67 6.78
N ASN A 98 -12.88 -0.52 6.78
CA ASN A 98 -11.78 -0.84 7.68
C ASN A 98 -10.54 0.01 7.36
N VAL A 99 -10.15 0.10 6.08
CA VAL A 99 -9.02 0.95 5.66
C VAL A 99 -9.28 2.41 6.00
N THR A 100 -10.45 2.96 5.62
CA THR A 100 -10.73 4.38 5.91
C THR A 100 -10.77 4.67 7.40
N ARG A 101 -11.26 3.72 8.22
CA ARG A 101 -11.28 3.85 9.68
C ARG A 101 -9.86 3.85 10.24
N THR A 102 -9.02 2.89 9.86
CA THR A 102 -7.63 2.83 10.33
C THR A 102 -6.82 4.03 9.87
N THR A 103 -6.98 4.48 8.62
CA THR A 103 -6.37 5.72 8.14
C THR A 103 -6.81 6.92 8.98
N THR A 104 -8.11 7.05 9.29
CA THR A 104 -8.61 8.14 10.15
C THR A 104 -7.97 8.10 11.54
N GLN A 105 -7.85 6.91 12.14
CA GLN A 105 -7.18 6.74 13.44
C GLN A 105 -5.70 7.12 13.40
N ARG A 106 -5.01 6.87 12.27
CA ARG A 106 -3.62 7.30 12.08
C ARG A 106 -3.52 8.81 11.91
N ILE A 107 -4.46 9.44 11.19
CA ILE A 107 -4.54 10.90 11.08
C ILE A 107 -4.71 11.52 12.47
N GLU A 108 -5.72 11.07 13.23
CA GLU A 108 -5.99 11.54 14.60
C GLU A 108 -4.75 11.37 15.50
N TYR A 109 -4.07 10.22 15.42
CA TYR A 109 -2.83 9.98 16.16
C TYR A 109 -1.75 11.03 15.87
N TYR A 110 -1.51 11.38 14.61
CA TYR A 110 -0.48 12.37 14.27
C TYR A 110 -0.88 13.79 14.66
N GLU A 111 -2.14 14.17 14.42
CA GLU A 111 -2.68 15.47 14.80
C GLU A 111 -2.63 15.68 16.33
N GLU A 112 -2.94 14.66 17.12
CA GLU A 112 -2.83 14.69 18.60
C GLU A 112 -1.38 14.86 19.07
N ASN A 113 -0.41 14.41 18.28
CA ASN A 113 1.02 14.59 18.55
C ASN A 113 1.59 15.89 17.92
N GLY A 114 0.73 16.75 17.36
CA GLY A 114 1.11 18.05 16.81
C GLY A 114 1.75 17.99 15.41
N ALA A 115 1.55 16.90 14.68
CA ALA A 115 2.01 16.76 13.30
C ALA A 115 0.85 16.94 12.31
N ASP A 116 1.09 17.65 11.21
CA ASP A 116 0.13 17.75 10.10
C ASP A 116 0.14 16.48 9.25
N VAL A 117 -1.00 16.15 8.64
CA VAL A 117 -1.14 14.91 7.87
C VAL A 117 -1.67 15.18 6.47
N THR A 118 -0.97 14.63 5.48
CA THR A 118 -1.40 14.61 4.07
C THR A 118 -1.70 13.19 3.62
N LEU A 119 -2.59 13.05 2.63
CA LEU A 119 -3.01 11.74 2.13
C LEU A 119 -2.65 11.54 0.67
N ILE A 120 -2.18 10.35 0.33
CA ILE A 120 -2.20 9.83 -1.04
C ILE A 120 -3.26 8.74 -1.11
N CYS A 121 -4.29 8.95 -1.92
CA CYS A 121 -5.41 8.03 -2.00
C CYS A 121 -5.27 7.07 -3.19
N ILE A 122 -5.03 5.79 -2.91
CA ILE A 122 -5.10 4.74 -3.92
C ILE A 122 -6.50 4.12 -3.89
N GLY A 123 -7.20 4.20 -5.02
CA GLY A 123 -8.55 3.72 -5.18
C GLY A 123 -9.62 4.79 -4.93
N ARG A 124 -10.68 4.73 -5.75
CA ARG A 124 -11.76 5.72 -5.74
C ARG A 124 -12.50 5.83 -4.40
N ARG A 125 -12.69 4.73 -3.66
CA ARG A 125 -13.52 4.76 -2.44
C ARG A 125 -12.86 5.52 -1.28
N GLY A 126 -11.54 5.40 -1.14
CA GLY A 126 -10.75 6.18 -0.20
C GLY A 126 -10.80 7.66 -0.56
N HIS A 127 -10.46 8.00 -1.81
CA HIS A 127 -10.52 9.38 -2.31
C HIS A 127 -11.91 10.02 -2.06
N GLU A 128 -13.00 9.36 -2.49
CA GLU A 128 -14.37 9.85 -2.26
C GLU A 128 -14.69 10.01 -0.76
N HIS A 129 -14.13 9.16 0.12
CA HIS A 129 -14.38 9.23 1.56
C HIS A 129 -13.70 10.43 2.21
N PHE A 130 -12.42 10.65 1.88
CA PHE A 130 -11.61 11.69 2.49
C PHE A 130 -11.89 13.08 1.90
N ALA A 131 -12.06 13.17 0.57
CA ALA A 131 -12.37 14.43 -0.11
C ALA A 131 -13.68 15.04 0.40
N ARG A 132 -14.72 14.21 0.63
CA ARG A 132 -16.00 14.67 1.19
C ARG A 132 -15.91 15.22 2.61
N ARG A 133 -14.85 14.88 3.35
CA ARG A 133 -14.63 15.30 4.73
C ARG A 133 -13.63 16.46 4.85
N GLY A 134 -13.05 16.89 3.74
CA GLY A 134 -12.11 18.01 3.72
C GLY A 134 -10.73 17.68 4.27
N TYR A 135 -10.33 16.39 4.27
CA TYR A 135 -8.94 16.02 4.56
C TYR A 135 -8.02 16.49 3.44
N ASP A 136 -6.76 16.76 3.78
CA ASP A 136 -5.75 17.14 2.80
C ASP A 136 -5.29 15.92 1.98
N ILE A 137 -5.47 16.00 0.67
CA ILE A 137 -5.14 14.93 -0.27
C ILE A 137 -4.13 15.50 -1.27
N THR A 138 -2.88 15.07 -1.14
CA THR A 138 -1.79 15.45 -2.04
C THR A 138 -2.04 14.95 -3.45
N ASP A 139 -2.36 13.65 -3.56
CA ASP A 139 -2.66 13.04 -4.85
C ASP A 139 -3.62 11.83 -4.73
N SER A 140 -4.18 11.40 -5.86
CA SER A 140 -5.10 10.27 -5.91
C SER A 140 -5.02 9.47 -7.20
N TYR A 141 -4.95 8.14 -7.04
CA TYR A 141 -4.85 7.18 -8.13
C TYR A 141 -6.12 6.33 -8.18
N VAL A 142 -7.03 6.65 -9.09
CA VAL A 142 -8.36 6.01 -9.18
C VAL A 142 -8.50 5.16 -10.44
N ASN A 143 -9.27 4.08 -10.35
CA ASN A 143 -9.53 3.12 -11.43
C ASN A 143 -8.32 2.31 -11.93
N ILE A 144 -7.22 2.32 -11.16
CA ILE A 144 -5.96 1.64 -11.53
C ILE A 144 -6.05 0.11 -11.43
N PHE A 145 -6.94 -0.45 -10.60
CA PHE A 145 -6.98 -1.89 -10.36
C PHE A 145 -7.56 -2.72 -11.52
N ARG A 146 -8.05 -2.08 -12.59
CA ARG A 146 -8.47 -2.81 -13.80
C ARG A 146 -7.28 -3.33 -14.59
N GLN A 147 -6.20 -2.57 -14.60
CA GLN A 147 -4.94 -2.85 -15.27
C GLN A 147 -3.85 -2.29 -14.37
N LEU A 148 -3.48 -3.09 -13.37
CA LEU A 148 -2.45 -2.70 -12.40
C LEU A 148 -1.09 -2.92 -13.06
N GLU A 149 -0.37 -1.83 -13.29
CA GLU A 149 0.96 -1.84 -13.90
C GLU A 149 2.00 -1.39 -12.87
N PHE A 150 3.21 -1.92 -13.01
CA PHE A 150 4.34 -1.54 -12.17
C PHE A 150 4.62 -0.03 -12.21
N GLN A 151 4.45 0.59 -13.39
CA GLN A 151 4.65 2.03 -13.57
C GLN A 151 3.77 2.86 -12.62
N THR A 152 2.53 2.44 -12.35
CA THR A 152 1.66 3.16 -11.42
C THR A 152 2.21 3.14 -9.99
N ALA A 153 2.86 2.05 -9.58
CA ALA A 153 3.53 2.00 -8.29
C ALA A 153 4.75 2.94 -8.26
N VAL A 154 5.53 2.99 -9.34
CA VAL A 154 6.67 3.92 -9.49
C VAL A 154 6.21 5.37 -9.39
N ASP A 155 5.13 5.73 -10.08
CA ASP A 155 4.59 7.10 -10.05
C ASP A 155 4.14 7.50 -8.64
N VAL A 156 3.48 6.59 -7.90
CA VAL A 156 3.08 6.82 -6.50
C VAL A 156 4.28 7.02 -5.58
N VAL A 157 5.33 6.21 -5.77
CA VAL A 157 6.56 6.29 -4.95
C VAL A 157 7.26 7.61 -5.18
N HIS A 158 7.47 8.00 -6.44
CA HIS A 158 8.11 9.27 -6.77
C HIS A 158 7.40 10.48 -6.16
N GLU A 159 6.06 10.46 -6.08
CA GLU A 159 5.29 11.55 -5.49
C GLU A 159 5.70 11.80 -4.03
N PHE A 160 5.75 10.77 -3.19
CA PHE A 160 6.13 10.96 -1.78
C PHE A 160 7.66 10.99 -1.58
N GLU A 161 8.43 10.35 -2.45
CA GLU A 161 9.91 10.37 -2.40
C GLU A 161 10.44 11.79 -2.55
N HIS A 162 9.96 12.55 -3.55
CA HIS A 162 10.35 13.94 -3.74
C HIS A 162 9.97 14.81 -2.54
N LEU A 163 8.76 14.61 -1.99
CA LEU A 163 8.32 15.34 -0.80
C LEU A 163 9.19 15.03 0.42
N TYR A 164 9.65 13.79 0.55
CA TYR A 164 10.52 13.36 1.65
C TYR A 164 11.91 13.99 1.52
N THR A 165 12.53 13.88 0.34
CA THR A 165 13.86 14.44 0.06
C THR A 165 13.87 15.96 0.17
N ASP A 166 12.79 16.63 -0.22
CA ASP A 166 12.57 18.08 -0.04
C ASP A 166 12.33 18.50 1.42
N LYS A 167 12.23 17.55 2.35
CA LYS A 167 11.90 17.78 3.77
C LYS A 167 10.52 18.42 3.98
N LYS A 168 9.57 18.15 3.08
CA LYS A 168 8.15 18.56 3.22
C LYS A 168 7.33 17.55 4.02
N ILE A 169 7.73 16.28 3.99
CA ILE A 169 7.15 15.21 4.81
C ILE A 169 8.27 14.45 5.52
N ASP A 170 8.01 14.03 6.75
CA ASP A 170 9.00 13.43 7.64
C ASP A 170 8.83 11.92 7.80
N LYS A 171 7.64 11.41 7.49
CA LYS A 171 7.27 10.00 7.61
C LYS A 171 6.21 9.63 6.57
N VAL A 172 6.36 8.45 5.96
CA VAL A 172 5.38 7.88 5.03
C VAL A 172 4.91 6.53 5.55
N GLU A 173 3.59 6.37 5.69
CA GLU A 173 2.97 5.11 6.06
C GLU A 173 1.97 4.66 5.00
N VAL A 174 1.86 3.36 4.78
CA VAL A 174 0.83 2.76 3.93
C VAL A 174 -0.20 2.02 4.78
N VAL A 175 -1.48 2.29 4.52
CA VAL A 175 -2.61 1.62 5.16
C VAL A 175 -3.35 0.79 4.12
N TYR A 176 -3.33 -0.53 4.26
CA TYR A 176 -3.91 -1.45 3.28
C TYR A 176 -4.49 -2.71 3.94
N ASN A 177 -5.31 -3.45 3.19
CA ASN A 177 -5.81 -4.76 3.64
C ASN A 177 -4.79 -5.86 3.33
N ASN A 178 -4.21 -6.45 4.37
CA ASN A 178 -3.39 -7.65 4.23
C ASN A 178 -4.28 -8.89 4.04
N PHE A 179 -4.05 -9.61 2.94
CA PHE A 179 -4.76 -10.82 2.61
C PHE A 179 -4.23 -12.00 3.44
N LYS A 180 -5.02 -12.46 4.43
CA LYS A 180 -4.72 -13.70 5.17
C LYS A 180 -5.48 -14.89 4.57
N SER A 181 -6.75 -14.71 4.25
CA SER A 181 -7.55 -15.71 3.54
C SER A 181 -8.71 -15.06 2.80
N ALA A 182 -9.47 -15.85 2.04
CA ALA A 182 -10.68 -15.37 1.37
C ALA A 182 -11.74 -14.83 2.34
N ILE A 183 -11.67 -15.19 3.63
CA ILE A 183 -12.62 -14.79 4.68
C ILE A 183 -12.02 -13.71 5.58
N LEU A 184 -10.73 -13.83 5.92
CA LEU A 184 -10.06 -12.94 6.87
C LEU A 184 -9.11 -11.97 6.15
N GLN A 185 -9.38 -10.69 6.34
CA GLN A 185 -8.56 -9.57 5.88
C GLN A 185 -8.29 -8.68 7.08
N THR A 186 -7.01 -8.36 7.30
CA THR A 186 -6.57 -7.53 8.42
C THR A 186 -5.95 -6.27 7.86
N VAL A 187 -6.41 -5.10 8.31
CA VAL A 187 -5.76 -3.84 7.91
C VAL A 187 -4.42 -3.75 8.63
N LEU A 188 -3.37 -3.50 7.86
CA LEU A 188 -2.04 -3.21 8.37
C LEU A 188 -1.67 -1.76 8.09
N VAL A 189 -0.82 -1.23 8.96
CA VAL A 189 -0.14 0.05 8.79
C VAL A 189 1.34 -0.29 8.75
N GLU A 190 1.98 -0.01 7.62
CA GLU A 190 3.40 -0.28 7.43
C GLU A 190 4.12 1.03 7.08
N GLN A 191 5.33 1.21 7.60
CA GLN A 191 6.16 2.36 7.26
C GLN A 191 6.82 2.09 5.92
N LEU A 192 6.74 3.07 5.01
CA LEU A 192 7.50 3.07 3.77
C LEU A 192 8.74 3.95 3.87
N LEU A 193 8.63 5.13 4.48
CA LEU A 193 9.75 6.04 4.74
C LEU A 193 9.73 6.56 6.19
N PRO A 194 10.89 6.72 6.85
CA PRO A 194 12.23 6.32 6.38
C PRO A 194 12.32 4.81 6.19
N LEU A 195 13.19 4.39 5.27
CA LEU A 195 13.46 2.97 5.02
C LEU A 195 14.16 2.37 6.23
N GLU A 196 13.64 1.24 6.70
CA GLU A 196 14.25 0.44 7.76
C GLU A 196 14.66 -0.90 7.14
N PRO A 197 15.85 -0.98 6.53
CA PRO A 197 16.29 -2.18 5.84
C PRO A 197 16.47 -3.33 6.83
N GLU A 198 15.93 -4.49 6.49
CA GLU A 198 16.17 -5.73 7.25
C GLU A 198 17.59 -6.21 6.98
N ILE A 199 18.43 -6.20 8.02
CA ILE A 199 19.80 -6.73 7.93
C ILE A 199 19.72 -8.24 8.17
N PRO A 200 20.11 -9.09 7.19
CA PRO A 200 20.07 -10.53 7.36
C PRO A 200 21.05 -10.98 8.45
N GLU A 201 20.61 -11.94 9.28
CA GLU A 201 21.41 -12.52 10.36
C GLU A 201 21.96 -13.90 9.95
N GLY A 202 23.19 -14.23 10.40
CA GLY A 202 23.78 -15.57 10.24
C GLY A 202 24.54 -15.80 8.93
N ASP A 203 24.53 -17.04 8.42
CA ASP A 203 25.35 -17.49 7.28
C ASP A 203 25.00 -16.80 5.94
N GLU A 204 23.87 -16.09 5.85
CA GLU A 204 23.50 -15.29 4.67
C GLU A 204 24.41 -14.06 4.50
N LEU A 205 25.04 -13.55 5.56
CA LEU A 205 25.99 -12.42 5.51
C LEU A 205 27.23 -12.68 4.64
N PHE A 206 27.54 -13.95 4.32
CA PHE A 206 28.82 -14.37 3.72
C PHE A 206 28.79 -14.58 2.20
N LEU A 207 27.84 -14.00 1.48
CA LEU A 207 27.95 -13.92 0.02
C LEU A 207 28.87 -12.75 -0.35
N ASP A 208 30.13 -13.10 -0.65
CA ASP A 208 31.16 -12.18 -1.14
C ASP A 208 30.84 -11.79 -2.59
N TYR A 209 30.09 -10.70 -2.76
CA TYR A 209 29.73 -10.17 -4.07
C TYR A 209 30.80 -9.20 -4.56
N ILE A 210 31.17 -9.32 -5.83
CA ILE A 210 31.89 -8.26 -6.53
C ILE A 210 30.84 -7.30 -7.09
N TYR A 211 30.83 -6.07 -6.59
CA TYR A 211 29.89 -5.03 -7.02
C TYR A 211 30.48 -4.20 -8.16
N GLU A 212 29.78 -4.15 -9.28
CA GLU A 212 30.06 -3.24 -10.40
C GLU A 212 28.82 -2.37 -10.64
N PRO A 213 28.94 -1.03 -10.76
CA PRO A 213 30.16 -0.21 -10.79
C PRO A 213 30.82 0.05 -9.42
N GLY A 214 30.08 -0.07 -8.32
CA GLY A 214 30.57 0.05 -6.94
C GLY A 214 29.42 -0.08 -5.94
N GLN A 215 29.72 -0.29 -4.65
CA GLN A 215 28.70 -0.49 -3.62
C GLN A 215 27.77 0.72 -3.45
N VAL A 216 28.33 1.94 -3.33
CA VAL A 216 27.57 3.18 -3.13
C VAL A 216 26.67 3.48 -4.33
N GLU A 217 27.22 3.41 -5.55
CA GLU A 217 26.46 3.66 -6.77
C GLU A 217 25.34 2.62 -6.96
N LEU A 218 25.60 1.35 -6.64
CA LEU A 218 24.56 0.32 -6.71
C LEU A 218 23.48 0.54 -5.64
N PHE A 219 23.85 1.01 -4.46
CA PHE A 219 22.92 1.35 -3.41
C PHE A 219 22.01 2.50 -3.81
N GLU A 220 22.56 3.58 -4.37
CA GLU A 220 21.79 4.71 -4.90
C GLU A 220 20.88 4.31 -6.07
N MET A 221 21.28 3.34 -6.90
CA MET A 221 20.44 2.84 -8.00
C MET A 221 19.29 1.92 -7.54
N LEU A 222 19.41 1.30 -6.37
CA LEU A 222 18.43 0.35 -5.83
C LEU A 222 17.40 1.00 -4.92
N LEU A 223 17.69 2.20 -4.41
CA LEU A 223 16.79 3.04 -3.62
C LEU A 223 15.91 3.92 -4.51
#